data_AF-A0A1M5DGF6-F1
#
_entry.id   AF-A0A1M5DGF6-F1
#
_cell.length_a   1.000
_cell.length_b   1.000
_cell.length_c   1.000
_cell.angle_alpha   90.00
_cell.angle_beta   90.00
_cell.angle_gamma   90.00
#
_symmetry.space_group_name_H-M   'P 1'
#
loop_
_entity.id
_entity.type
_entity.pdbx_description
1 polymer ?
#
loop_
_entity_poly.entity_id
_entity_poly.type
_entity_poly.pdbx_seq_one_letter_code
_entity_poly.pdbx_strand_id
1 'polypeptide(L)'
;RNYLTKELVEELDLYLYRKIGHDWKIVEKNWEKVRDHLVHSMTNCGFPVIMVEDGDYGKRGELYLRHVFEDRELDIKYLEKTLVHVYQLWNRPVHLETRIDNKPALFTFDGEKGSRKFL
;
A
#
# COMPACT_ATOMS: atom_id res chain seq x y z
N ARG A 1 -12.52 -9.87 -22.13
CA ARG A 1 -11.88 -8.86 -21.25
C ARG A 1 -12.62 -7.55 -21.52
N ASN A 2 -13.78 -7.39 -20.89
CA ASN A 2 -14.69 -6.26 -21.07
C ASN A 2 -14.31 -5.22 -20.01
N TYR A 3 -13.55 -4.21 -20.42
CA TYR A 3 -13.13 -3.14 -19.53
C TYR A 3 -14.11 -1.98 -19.63
N LEU A 4 -14.29 -1.25 -18.53
CA LEU A 4 -15.02 0.03 -18.45
C LEU A 4 -14.69 0.89 -19.68
N THR A 5 -15.58 0.90 -20.69
CA THR A 5 -15.38 1.70 -21.91
C THR A 5 -15.74 3.15 -21.63
N LYS A 6 -15.32 4.04 -22.52
CA LYS A 6 -15.70 5.45 -22.43
C LYS A 6 -17.23 5.60 -22.42
N GLU A 7 -17.93 4.89 -23.32
CA GLU A 7 -19.39 4.98 -23.39
C GLU A 7 -20.04 4.54 -22.08
N LEU A 8 -19.55 3.45 -21.47
CA LEU A 8 -20.10 2.94 -20.21
C LEU A 8 -19.85 3.90 -19.02
N VAL A 9 -18.68 4.54 -18.98
CA VAL A 9 -18.35 5.53 -17.94
C VAL A 9 -19.25 6.76 -18.05
N GLU A 10 -19.54 7.21 -19.26
CA GLU A 10 -20.43 8.34 -19.52
C GLU A 10 -21.91 7.99 -19.25
N GLU A 11 -22.36 6.81 -19.68
CA GLU A 11 -23.73 6.33 -19.47
C GLU A 11 -24.07 6.16 -17.98
N LEU A 12 -23.11 5.66 -17.20
CA LEU A 12 -23.26 5.45 -15.76
C LEU A 12 -22.91 6.70 -14.92
N ASP A 13 -22.55 7.82 -15.54
CA ASP A 13 -22.03 9.06 -14.92
C ASP A 13 -21.01 8.75 -13.80
N LEU A 14 -19.99 7.93 -14.12
CA LEU A 14 -18.97 7.58 -13.14
C LEU A 14 -17.97 8.73 -12.97
N TYR A 15 -17.66 9.05 -11.71
CA TYR A 15 -16.71 10.09 -11.36
C TYR A 15 -15.99 9.75 -10.06
N LEU A 16 -14.78 10.30 -9.88
CA LEU A 16 -14.08 10.22 -8.60
C LEU A 16 -14.47 11.41 -7.73
N TYR A 17 -14.72 11.15 -6.46
CA TYR A 17 -15.08 12.16 -5.48
C TYR A 17 -14.19 12.04 -4.24
N ARG A 18 -13.92 13.17 -3.59
CA ARG A 18 -13.10 13.24 -2.38
C ARG A 18 -13.70 14.24 -1.41
N LYS A 19 -13.59 13.95 -0.11
CA LYS A 19 -13.94 14.90 0.94
C LYS A 19 -12.86 15.98 1.03
N ILE A 20 -13.24 17.23 0.81
CA ILE A 20 -12.36 18.40 0.92
C ILE A 20 -12.95 19.31 2.00
N GLY A 21 -12.33 19.31 3.18
CA GLY A 21 -12.90 19.95 4.37
C GLY A 21 -14.15 19.20 4.85
N HIS A 22 -15.29 19.88 4.85
CA HIS A 22 -16.58 19.30 5.24
C HIS A 22 -17.42 18.82 4.04
N ASP A 23 -17.05 19.19 2.82
CA ASP A 23 -17.85 18.92 1.62
C ASP A 23 -17.28 17.77 0.78
N TRP A 24 -18.16 17.04 0.11
CA TRP A 24 -17.79 16.10 -0.94
C TRP A 24 -17.74 16.83 -2.28
N LYS A 25 -16.60 16.75 -2.96
CA LYS A 25 -16.42 17.36 -4.29
C LYS A 25 -16.00 16.32 -5.30
N ILE A 26 -16.52 16.45 -6.52
CA ILE A 26 -16.06 15.69 -7.67
C ILE A 26 -14.65 16.20 -8.01
N VAL A 27 -13.69 15.28 -8.04
CA VAL A 27 -12.26 15.58 -8.30
C VAL A 27 -11.84 15.16 -9.70
N GLU A 28 -12.49 14.17 -10.31
CA GLU A 28 -12.15 13.73 -11.66
C GLU A 28 -13.37 13.17 -12.40
N LYS A 29 -13.49 13.51 -13.68
CA LYS A 29 -14.52 13.01 -14.61
C LYS A 29 -13.94 12.39 -15.89
N ASN A 30 -12.63 12.49 -16.11
CA ASN A 30 -11.99 11.86 -17.25
C ASN A 30 -12.12 10.33 -17.17
N TRP A 31 -12.69 9.73 -18.22
CA TRP A 31 -13.05 8.32 -18.24
C TRP A 31 -11.86 7.36 -18.03
N GLU A 32 -10.67 7.70 -18.54
CA GLU A 32 -9.48 6.86 -18.39
C GLU A 32 -9.05 6.81 -16.93
N LYS A 33 -9.01 7.97 -16.27
CA LYS A 33 -8.64 8.06 -14.85
C LYS A 33 -9.68 7.43 -13.94
N VAL A 34 -10.97 7.60 -14.23
CA VAL A 34 -12.06 6.95 -13.49
C VAL A 34 -11.95 5.43 -13.63
N ARG A 35 -11.77 4.93 -14.86
CA ARG A 35 -11.54 3.51 -15.13
C ARG A 35 -10.32 2.99 -14.37
N ASP A 36 -9.16 3.64 -14.52
CA ASP A 36 -7.90 3.16 -13.96
C ASP A 36 -7.97 3.13 -12.44
N HIS A 37 -8.56 4.15 -11.82
CA HIS A 37 -8.77 4.18 -10.37
C HIS A 37 -9.73 3.08 -9.89
N LEU A 38 -10.85 2.85 -10.60
CA LEU A 38 -11.79 1.79 -10.24
C LEU A 38 -11.17 0.40 -10.42
N VAL A 39 -10.49 0.16 -11.54
CA VAL A 39 -9.76 -1.08 -11.79
C VAL A 39 -8.70 -1.31 -10.71
N HIS A 40 -7.90 -0.30 -10.40
CA HIS A 40 -6.89 -0.37 -9.36
C HIS A 40 -7.50 -0.63 -7.97
N SER A 41 -8.67 -0.06 -7.66
CA SER A 41 -9.38 -0.37 -6.41
C SER A 41 -9.88 -1.81 -6.32
N MET A 42 -10.09 -2.46 -7.47
CA MET A 42 -10.49 -3.86 -7.55
C MET A 42 -9.29 -4.81 -7.67
N THR A 43 -8.11 -4.32 -8.05
CA THR A 43 -6.85 -5.07 -7.99
C THR A 43 -6.49 -5.34 -6.53
N ASN A 44 -6.30 -6.62 -6.19
CA ASN A 44 -6.07 -7.11 -4.83
C ASN A 44 -7.07 -6.58 -3.77
N CYS A 45 -8.30 -6.22 -4.19
CA CYS A 45 -9.31 -5.56 -3.36
C CYS A 45 -8.80 -4.32 -2.60
N GLY A 46 -7.80 -3.62 -3.15
CA GLY A 46 -7.18 -2.45 -2.53
C GLY A 46 -6.29 -2.75 -1.32
N PHE A 47 -5.99 -4.03 -1.05
CA PHE A 47 -5.03 -4.42 -0.02
C PHE A 47 -3.59 -4.32 -0.57
N PRO A 48 -2.63 -3.84 0.23
CA PRO A 48 -1.23 -3.81 -0.18
C PRO A 48 -0.67 -5.22 -0.31
N VAL A 49 0.16 -5.45 -1.33
CA VAL A 49 0.85 -6.72 -1.53
C VAL A 49 2.20 -6.68 -0.82
N ILE A 50 2.35 -7.51 0.22
CA ILE A 50 3.61 -7.67 0.95
C ILE A 50 4.16 -9.07 0.65
N MET A 51 5.40 -9.14 0.20
CA MET A 51 6.08 -10.40 -0.11
C MET A 51 7.25 -10.62 0.85
N VAL A 52 7.48 -11.88 1.22
CA VAL A 52 8.72 -12.28 1.87
C VAL A 52 9.81 -12.30 0.81
N GLU A 53 10.83 -11.48 0.99
CA GLU A 53 12.00 -11.48 0.12
C GLU A 53 13.10 -12.39 0.67
N ASP A 54 13.33 -12.33 1.98
CA ASP A 54 14.36 -13.11 2.65
C ASP A 54 13.87 -13.53 4.03
N GLY A 55 13.98 -14.83 4.35
CA GLY A 55 13.65 -15.41 5.65
C GLY A 55 14.87 -15.68 6.54
N ASP A 56 16.08 -15.44 6.04
CA ASP A 56 17.33 -15.51 6.79
C ASP A 56 18.17 -14.25 6.56
N TYR A 57 17.50 -13.10 6.69
CA TYR A 57 18.12 -11.82 6.39
C TYR A 57 19.36 -11.59 7.26
N GLY A 58 20.48 -11.27 6.61
CA GLY A 58 21.78 -11.11 7.26
C GLY A 58 22.33 -12.39 7.92
N LYS A 59 21.79 -13.57 7.60
CA LYS A 59 22.11 -14.87 8.25
C LYS A 59 21.77 -14.92 9.74
N ARG A 60 20.75 -14.17 10.15
CA ARG A 60 20.30 -14.05 11.55
C ARG A 60 18.91 -14.66 11.79
N GLY A 61 18.29 -15.26 10.77
CA GLY A 61 16.90 -15.69 10.78
C GLY A 61 15.90 -14.52 10.83
N GLU A 62 16.33 -13.32 10.47
CA GLU A 62 15.48 -12.13 10.45
C GLU A 62 14.59 -12.15 9.20
N LEU A 63 13.38 -11.61 9.32
CA LEU A 63 12.43 -11.59 8.21
C LEU A 63 12.55 -10.28 7.45
N TYR A 64 12.77 -10.36 6.14
CA TYR A 64 12.75 -9.22 5.25
C TYR A 64 11.51 -9.28 4.35
N LEU A 65 10.66 -8.28 4.52
CA LEU A 65 9.44 -8.07 3.76
C LEU A 65 9.64 -6.94 2.77
N ARG A 66 9.08 -7.09 1.58
CA ARG A 66 9.00 -6.04 0.58
C ARG A 66 7.55 -5.72 0.27
N HIS A 67 7.20 -4.45 0.34
CA HIS A 67 5.97 -3.92 -0.21
C HIS A 67 6.10 -3.79 -1.74
N VAL A 68 5.24 -4.47 -2.48
CA VAL A 68 5.09 -4.26 -3.92
C VAL A 68 4.37 -2.94 -4.11
N PHE A 69 5.13 -1.89 -4.41
CA PHE A 69 4.59 -0.55 -4.54
C PHE A 69 3.76 -0.41 -5.81
N GLU A 70 2.44 -0.30 -5.63
CA GLU A 70 1.47 -0.06 -6.70
C GLU A 70 0.91 1.37 -6.60
N ASP A 71 1.78 2.39 -6.59
CA ASP A 71 1.41 3.83 -6.52
C ASP A 71 0.59 4.25 -5.28
N ARG A 72 0.47 3.37 -4.29
CA ARG A 72 -0.17 3.62 -3.01
C ARG A 72 0.83 3.39 -1.88
N GLU A 73 0.99 4.41 -1.04
CA GLU A 73 1.80 4.32 0.17
C GLU A 73 1.05 3.59 1.29
N LEU A 74 1.80 2.95 2.19
CA LEU A 74 1.24 2.33 3.38
C LEU A 74 0.95 3.38 4.44
N ASP A 75 -0.17 3.25 5.16
CA ASP A 75 -0.41 4.04 6.36
C ASP A 75 0.63 3.66 7.42
N ILE A 76 1.45 4.64 7.83
CA ILE A 76 2.57 4.44 8.75
C ILE A 76 2.10 3.89 10.10
N LYS A 77 0.99 4.39 10.64
CA LYS A 77 0.49 3.96 11.96
C LYS A 77 0.01 2.51 11.90
N TYR A 78 -0.60 2.12 10.80
CA TYR A 78 -1.04 0.74 10.60
C TYR A 78 0.18 -0.17 10.39
N LEU A 79 1.12 0.24 9.54
CA LEU A 79 2.36 -0.47 9.26
C LEU A 79 3.15 -0.79 10.53
N GLU A 80 3.41 0.21 11.38
CA GLU A 80 4.17 0.04 12.62
C GLU A 80 3.50 -0.97 13.54
N LYS A 81 2.16 -0.94 13.66
CA LYS A 81 1.42 -1.94 14.43
C LYS A 81 1.48 -3.31 13.78
N THR A 82 1.35 -3.42 12.46
CA THR A 82 1.43 -4.69 11.74
C THR A 82 2.77 -5.37 11.99
N LEU A 83 3.89 -4.63 11.97
CA LEU A 83 5.21 -5.18 12.25
C LEU A 83 5.32 -5.81 13.65
N VAL A 84 4.68 -5.21 14.67
CA VAL A 84 4.62 -5.81 16.02
C VAL A 84 3.95 -7.17 15.98
N HIS A 85 2.83 -7.31 15.26
CA HIS A 85 2.11 -8.57 15.14
C HIS A 85 2.89 -9.61 14.32
N VAL A 86 3.57 -9.18 13.25
CA VAL A 86 4.41 -10.09 12.46
C VAL A 86 5.58 -10.60 13.30
N TYR A 87 6.19 -9.74 14.12
CA TYR A 87 7.22 -10.17 15.08
C TYR A 87 6.68 -11.19 16.09
N GLN A 88 5.45 -11.05 16.59
CA GLN A 88 4.86 -12.06 17.48
C GLN A 88 4.75 -13.44 16.82
N LEU A 89 4.52 -13.49 15.50
CA LEU A 89 4.44 -14.74 14.74
C LEU A 89 5.83 -15.29 14.37
N TRP A 90 6.75 -14.41 13.98
CA TRP A 90 8.09 -14.79 13.51
C TRP A 90 9.12 -14.98 14.64
N ASN A 91 8.91 -14.30 15.76
CA ASN A 91 9.73 -14.30 16.98
C ASN A 91 11.19 -13.86 16.80
N ARG A 92 11.48 -13.13 15.72
CA ARG A 92 12.77 -12.51 15.40
C ARG A 92 12.53 -11.15 14.74
N PRO A 93 13.53 -10.25 14.69
CA PRO A 93 13.39 -8.95 14.06
C PRO A 93 12.81 -9.04 12.64
N VAL A 94 11.91 -8.10 12.33
CA VAL A 94 11.20 -8.02 11.05
C VAL A 94 11.48 -6.67 10.40
N HIS A 95 11.86 -6.71 9.14
CA HIS A 95 12.13 -5.56 8.30
C HIS A 95 11.07 -5.47 7.21
N LEU A 96 10.57 -4.26 6.93
CA LEU A 96 9.66 -4.00 5.83
C LEU A 96 10.16 -2.82 5.01
N GLU A 97 10.53 -3.09 3.76
CA GLU A 97 10.85 -2.08 2.76
C GLU A 97 9.56 -1.59 2.08
N THR A 98 9.38 -0.27 2.04
CA THR A 98 8.28 0.42 1.34
C THR A 98 8.76 1.76 0.79
N ARG A 99 7.89 2.53 0.13
CA ARG A 99 8.14 3.92 -0.25
C ARG A 99 7.28 4.89 0.57
N ILE A 100 7.87 6.02 0.92
CA ILE A 100 7.22 7.19 1.54
C ILE A 100 7.68 8.43 0.80
N ASP A 101 6.77 9.30 0.39
CA ASP A 101 7.04 10.46 -0.45
C ASP A 101 7.89 10.08 -1.68
N ASN A 102 7.58 8.92 -2.27
CA ASN A 102 8.30 8.31 -3.39
C ASN A 102 9.80 7.99 -3.12
N LYS A 103 10.23 7.98 -1.85
CA LYS A 103 11.58 7.58 -1.42
C LYS A 103 11.54 6.22 -0.74
N PRO A 104 12.51 5.33 -1.02
CA PRO A 104 12.59 4.05 -0.35
C PRO A 104 12.86 4.24 1.16
N ALA A 105 12.13 3.50 1.97
CA ALA A 105 12.21 3.53 3.42
C ALA A 105 12.11 2.10 3.97
N LEU A 106 12.99 1.79 4.90
CA LEU A 106 13.02 0.54 5.65
C LEU A 106 12.47 0.79 7.05
N PHE A 107 11.41 0.07 7.39
CA PHE A 107 10.91 -0.05 8.75
C PHE A 107 11.44 -1.32 9.37
N THR A 108 11.77 -1.29 10.66
CA THR A 108 12.28 -2.44 11.38
C THR A 108 11.68 -2.47 12.76
N PHE A 109 11.28 -3.65 13.21
CA PHE A 109 10.86 -3.89 14.59
C PHE A 109 11.70 -5.02 15.18
N ASP A 110 12.39 -4.73 16.29
CA ASP A 110 13.35 -5.64 16.93
C ASP A 110 12.76 -6.42 18.13
N GLY A 111 11.49 -6.17 18.47
CA GLY A 111 10.80 -6.76 19.62
C GLY A 111 10.54 -5.76 20.75
N GLU A 112 11.33 -4.68 20.84
CA GLU A 112 11.16 -3.62 21.83
C GLU A 112 10.78 -2.30 21.18
N LYS A 113 11.43 -1.94 20.07
CA LYS A 113 11.28 -0.65 19.41
C LYS A 113 11.17 -0.78 17.90
N GLY A 114 10.35 0.09 17.33
CA GLY A 114 10.31 0.36 15.90
C GLY A 114 11.40 1.35 15.52
N SER A 115 12.04 1.15 14.37
CA SER A 115 12.94 2.12 13.75
C SER A 115 12.61 2.30 12.28
N ARG A 116 12.88 3.50 11.76
CA ARG A 116 12.67 3.87 10.36
C ARG A 116 13.96 4.47 9.80
N LYS A 117 14.36 3.99 8.63
CA LYS A 117 15.53 4.50 7.88
C LYS A 117 15.14 4.76 6.43
N PHE A 118 15.45 5.95 5.92
CA PHE A 118 15.40 6.20 4.47
C PHE A 118 16.62 5.59 3.80
N LEU A 119 16.41 4.93 2.67
CA LEU A 119 17.44 4.27 1.88
C LEU A 119 18.05 5.23 0.84
#